data_AF-A0A8J6NJ51-F1
#
_entry.id   AF-A0A8J6NJ51-F1
#
_cell.length_a   1.000
_cell.length_b   1.000
_cell.length_c   1.000
_cell.angle_alpha   90.00
_cell.angle_beta   90.00
_cell.angle_gamma   90.00
#
_symmetry.space_group_name_H-M   'P 1'
#
loop_
_entity.id
_entity.type
_entity.pdbx_description
1 polymer ?
#
loop_
_entity_poly.entity_id
_entity_poly.type
_entity_poly.pdbx_seq_one_letter_code
_entity_poly.pdbx_strand_id
1 'polypeptide(L)' 'MEDKKKKALTFGVIIFVILAVLTLGEYLIATVNFQWWYLLVGIAIIKAWLVIQHYMHLPRLFSEEEKH' A
#
# COMPACT_ATOMS: atom_id res chain seq x y z
N MET A 1 -6.78 -8.91 23.58
CA MET A 1 -5.87 -7.87 23.06
C MET A 1 -5.03 -8.38 21.88
N GLU A 2 -4.75 -9.68 21.78
CA GLU A 2 -3.97 -10.27 20.67
C GLU A 2 -4.69 -10.23 19.31
N ASP A 3 -6.02 -10.39 19.27
CA ASP A 3 -6.77 -10.43 18.01
C ASP A 3 -6.83 -9.09 17.25
N LYS A 4 -6.82 -7.96 17.98
CA LYS A 4 -6.85 -6.62 17.38
C LYS A 4 -5.51 -6.29 16.72
N LYS A 5 -4.39 -6.60 17.40
CA LYS A 5 -3.04 -6.44 16.86
C LYS A 5 -2.79 -7.34 15.65
N LYS A 6 -3.25 -8.60 15.70
CA LYS A 6 -3.19 -9.50 14.53
C LYS A 6 -3.99 -8.97 13.35
N LYS A 7 -5.22 -8.49 13.56
CA LYS A 7 -6.05 -7.93 12.48
C LYS A 7 -5.43 -6.69 11.84
N ALA A 8 -4.84 -5.79 12.62
CA ALA A 8 -4.16 -4.61 12.10
C ALA A 8 -2.90 -4.99 11.28
N LEU A 9 -2.11 -5.95 11.75
CA LEU A 9 -0.97 -6.49 11.00
C LEU A 9 -1.40 -7.17 9.70
N THR A 10 -2.43 -8.02 9.75
CA THR A 10 -2.97 -8.66 8.54
C THR A 10 -3.47 -7.65 7.53
N PHE A 11 -4.12 -6.57 7.98
CA PHE A 11 -4.61 -5.51 7.10
C PHE A 11 -3.47 -4.75 6.40
N GLY A 12 -2.41 -4.38 7.15
CA GLY A 12 -1.21 -3.76 6.57
C GLY A 12 -0.52 -4.68 5.54
N VAL A 13 -0.41 -5.98 5.86
CA VAL A 13 0.17 -6.97 4.94
C VAL A 13 -0.67 -7.15 3.68
N ILE A 14 -2.00 -7.11 3.77
CA ILE A 14 -2.88 -7.18 2.57
C ILE A 14 -2.64 -5.97 1.66
N ILE A 15 -2.60 -4.76 2.20
CA ILE A 15 -2.33 -3.55 1.42
C ILE A 15 -0.92 -3.58 0.82
N PHE A 16 0.06 -4.08 1.57
CA PHE A 16 1.43 -4.30 1.08
C PHE A 16 1.45 -5.21 -0.15
N VAL A 17 0.75 -6.34 -0.08
CA VAL A 17 0.65 -7.29 -1.19
C VAL A 17 -0.02 -6.65 -2.40
N ILE A 18 -1.08 -5.86 -2.21
CA ILE A 18 -1.74 -5.12 -3.29
C ILE A 18 -0.76 -4.15 -3.97
N LEU A 19 -0.02 -3.36 -3.18
CA LEU A 19 1.00 -2.42 -3.70
C LEU A 19 2.13 -3.15 -4.44
N ALA A 20 2.56 -4.31 -3.94
CA ALA A 20 3.57 -5.14 -4.59
C ALA A 20 3.09 -5.67 -5.94
N VAL A 21 1.85 -6.15 -6.04
CA VAL A 21 1.25 -6.62 -7.30
C VAL A 21 1.10 -5.47 -8.31
N LEU A 22 0.65 -4.30 -7.87
CA LEU A 22 0.58 -3.09 -8.70
C LEU A 22 1.96 -2.73 -9.28
N THR A 23 3.00 -2.79 -8.44
CA THR A 23 4.38 -2.51 -8.85
C THR A 23 4.91 -3.54 -9.85
N LEU A 24 4.56 -4.82 -9.67
CA LEU A 24 4.89 -5.87 -10.64
C LEU A 24 4.21 -5.61 -11.99
N GLY A 25 2.93 -5.22 -11.97
CA GLY A 25 2.17 -4.87 -13.17
C GLY A 25 2.79 -3.71 -13.93
N GLU A 26 3.20 -2.64 -13.23
CA GLU A 26 3.91 -1.52 -13.85
C GLU A 26 5.25 -1.93 -14.45
N TYR A 27 6.02 -2.77 -13.76
CA TYR A 27 7.29 -3.26 -14.29
C TYR A 27 7.08 -4.01 -15.61
N LEU A 28 6.09 -4.91 -15.66
CA LEU A 28 5.75 -5.61 -16.90
C LEU A 28 5.32 -4.65 -18.01
N ILE A 29 4.45 -3.68 -17.72
CA ILE A 29 4.02 -2.66 -18.70
C ILE A 29 5.22 -1.84 -19.21
N ALA A 30 6.11 -1.42 -18.31
CA ALA A 30 7.30 -0.66 -18.65
C ALA A 30 8.29 -1.46 -19.52
N THR A 31 8.37 -2.78 -19.34
CA THR A 31 9.22 -3.65 -20.17
C THR A 31 8.70 -3.88 -21.58
N VAL A 32 7.39 -3.75 -21.81
CA VAL A 32 6.77 -4.00 -23.12
C VAL A 32 6.86 -2.76 -24.01
N ASN A 33 6.51 -1.57 -23.50
CA ASN A 33 6.61 -0.34 -24.29
C ASN A 33 6.57 0.93 -23.42
N PHE A 34 7.62 1.76 -23.46
CA PHE A 34 7.72 2.98 -22.65
C PHE A 34 6.74 4.10 -23.07
N GLN A 35 6.11 3.98 -24.24
CA GLN A 35 5.16 4.97 -24.74
C GLN A 35 3.91 5.12 -23.83
N TRP A 36 3.66 4.13 -22.98
CA TRP A 36 2.51 4.09 -22.05
C TRP A 36 2.82 4.77 -20.71
N TRP A 37 3.72 5.76 -20.72
CA TRP A 37 4.15 6.50 -19.53
C TRP A 37 2.98 7.11 -18.75
N TYR A 38 1.91 7.55 -19.44
CA TYR A 38 0.72 8.12 -18.81
C TYR A 38 -0.07 7.08 -18.01
N LEU A 39 -0.07 5.80 -18.41
CA LEU A 39 -0.67 4.71 -17.63
C LEU A 39 0.15 4.43 -16.36
N LEU A 40 1.48 4.45 -16.47
CA LEU A 40 2.37 4.30 -15.31
C LEU A 40 2.16 5.43 -14.30
N VAL A 41 2.02 6.67 -14.77
CA VAL A 41 1.69 7.83 -13.91
C VAL A 41 0.33 7.66 -13.24
N GLY A 42 -0.69 7.17 -13.96
CA GLY A 42 -2.00 6.87 -13.37
C GLY A 42 -1.92 5.82 -12.26
N ILE A 43 -1.16 4.75 -12.48
CA ILE A 43 -0.94 3.70 -11.47
C ILE A 43 -0.17 4.25 -10.26
N ALA A 44 0.85 5.09 -10.51
CA ALA A 44 1.61 5.75 -9.44
C ALA A 44 0.73 6.64 -8.55
N ILE A 45 -0.25 7.35 -9.12
CA ILE A 45 -1.21 8.16 -8.36
C ILE A 45 -2.10 7.26 -7.48
N ILE A 46 -2.62 6.16 -8.03
CA ILE A 46 -3.45 5.21 -7.26
C ILE A 46 -2.66 4.62 -6.09
N LYS A 47 -1.39 4.24 -6.31
CA LYS A 47 -0.51 3.76 -5.25
C LYS A 47 -0.25 4.83 -4.19
N ALA A 48 0.04 6.07 -4.61
CA ALA A 48 0.26 7.17 -3.67
C ALA A 48 -0.98 7.41 -2.79
N TRP A 49 -2.18 7.35 -3.37
CA TRP A 49 -3.43 7.47 -2.62
C TRP A 49 -3.64 6.32 -1.64
N LEU A 50 -3.41 5.08 -2.07
CA LEU A 50 -3.46 3.88 -1.19
C LEU A 50 -2.49 3.99 -0.03
N VAL A 51 -1.23 4.37 -0.29
CA VAL A 51 -0.19 4.55 0.73
C VAL A 51 -0.56 5.67 1.70
N ILE A 52 -1.10 6.79 1.23
CA ILE A 52 -1.50 7.89 2.12
C ILE A 52 -2.64 7.45 3.05
N GLN A 53 -3.71 6.86 2.51
CA GLN A 53 -4.84 6.40 3.32
C GLN A 53 -4.46 5.27 4.27
N HIS A 54 -3.73 4.27 3.79
CA HIS A 54 -3.56 2.99 4.49
C HIS A 54 -2.21 2.86 5.19
N TYR A 55 -1.20 3.66 4.85
CA TYR A 55 0.14 3.59 5.44
C TYR A 55 0.55 4.86 6.20
N MET A 56 0.27 6.04 5.66
CA MET A 56 0.65 7.30 6.33
C MET A 56 -0.29 7.71 7.47
N HIS A 57 -1.48 7.13 7.57
CA HIS A 57 -2.41 7.33 8.71
C HIS A 57 -2.37 6.17 9.72
N LEU A 58 -1.52 5.16 9.50
CA LEU A 58 -1.31 4.05 10.44
C LEU A 58 -0.65 4.43 11.78
N PRO A 59 0.17 5.49 11.94
CA PRO A 59 0.78 5.75 13.24
C PRO A 59 -0.22 6.19 14.31
N ARG A 60 -1.33 6.85 13.96
CA ARG A 60 -2.21 7.46 14.96
C ARG A 60 -3.08 6.47 15.74
N LEU A 61 -3.23 5.24 15.24
CA LEU A 61 -3.93 4.15 15.93
C LEU A 61 -3.00 3.14 16.62
N PHE A 62 -1.68 3.22 16.36
CA PHE A 62 -0.68 2.47 17.13
C PHE A 62 -0.07 3.29 18.28
N SER A 63 -0.34 4.60 18.36
CA SER A 63 0.01 5.46 19.51
C SER A 63 -0.96 5.40 20.69
N GLU A 64 -2.10 4.69 20.59
CA GLU A 64 -3.04 4.51 21.71
C GLU A 64 -3.04 3.09 22.31
N GLU A 65 -1.98 2.31 22.05
CA GLU A 65 -1.75 1.02 22.72
C GLU A 65 -0.41 0.94 23.48
N GLU A 66 0.04 2.09 24.00
CA GLU A 66 1.05 2.18 25.08
C GLU A 66 0.46 2.91 26.30
N LYS A 67 -0.67 2.39 26.81
CA LYS A 67 -1.07 2.58 28.20
C LYS A 67 -1.75 1.30 28.70
N HIS A 68 -0.92 0.31 29.04
CA HIS A 68 -1.02 -0.43 30.30
C HIS A 68 0.18 -1.37 30.46
#